data_AF-A0A2V0QNZ8-F1
#
_entry.id   AF-A0A2V0QNZ8-F1
#
_cell.length_a   1.000
_cell.length_b   1.000
_cell.length_c   1.000
_cell.angle_alpha   90.00
_cell.angle_beta   90.00
_cell.angle_gamma   90.00
#
_symmetry.space_group_name_H-M   'P 1'
#
loop_
_entity.id
_entity.type
_entity.pdbx_description
1 polymer ?
#
loop_
_entity_poly.entity_id
_entity_poly.type
_entity_poly.pdbx_seq_one_letter_code
_entity_poly.pdbx_strand_id
1 'polypeptide(L)'
;MLQHQNLVANKHAVFYRFDEKVKRDQAIDHFKTLMGIVDEAYFDIRKELTEVEYELRRVQHKIPKEDKLRKEIIKSFDDLLTRYSAQAGKPLFEMNSDEIYIKPKAALRQLLGTPVTVDGLSDNYEDTLKMLRGRKAKLVAEMREKIGRRNLVERSMERAQGIGDSFVALKTPRSNALDHTICPMCDSHTEIPDDQANKLTAAIDWLNDQMKLSPYAMEGLGEELRTLNDKIKGIRGELKEVQEALKPFESEEKRVAEANTLEDEPKKTKLRLEIEIEGYMKNPPSDLKEMEVFWKKRVEELSEKLGHFDVDGEIRRLESDINMKMKELGSRFHFEETYKTGSLKFDLDTFDLWHEKQLHKRVYLRSMGSGANWVYSHLTLFMALHYQFAARAENCKIPPILFLDQPTQVYFPSTDDGEEFLAEELVSDDRTESGLHDDIDAVSNMFTQLAKFCDETKLKTGVMPQIIVCDHADGLELGEGYNFSDFVRAKWRHRGFIGD
;
A
#
# COMPACT_ATOMS: atom_id res chain seq x y z
N MET A 1 23.54 3.75 -0.28
CA MET A 1 24.02 3.54 1.11
C MET A 1 24.84 4.76 1.51
N LEU A 2 24.20 5.92 1.54
CA LEU A 2 24.82 7.19 1.92
C LEU A 2 23.87 7.86 2.91
N GLN A 3 24.43 8.29 4.04
CA GLN A 3 23.75 9.17 4.98
C GLN A 3 23.63 10.55 4.33
N HIS A 4 22.57 11.31 4.62
CA HIS A 4 22.58 12.73 4.28
C HIS A 4 23.50 13.45 5.27
N GLN A 5 24.34 14.36 4.78
CA GLN A 5 25.16 15.24 5.63
C GLN A 5 24.32 15.76 6.81
N ASN A 6 24.95 15.80 7.99
CA ASN A 6 24.39 16.25 9.26
C ASN A 6 23.26 15.39 9.88
N LEU A 7 22.93 14.18 9.40
CA LEU A 7 21.92 13.34 10.09
C LEU A 7 22.31 12.98 11.54
N VAL A 8 23.58 12.66 11.81
CA VAL A 8 24.08 12.36 13.17
C VAL A 8 23.96 13.59 14.10
N ALA A 9 24.01 14.80 13.53
CA ALA A 9 23.82 16.07 14.22
C ALA A 9 22.36 16.60 14.15
N ASN A 10 21.39 15.81 13.70
CA ASN A 10 20.04 16.31 13.42
C ASN A 10 19.10 16.19 14.64
N LYS A 11 18.78 17.33 15.28
CA LYS A 11 17.81 17.39 16.40
C LYS A 11 16.36 16.98 16.05
N HIS A 12 16.01 16.86 14.78
CA HIS A 12 14.64 16.62 14.31
C HIS A 12 14.36 15.19 13.83
N ALA A 13 15.38 14.45 13.35
CA ALA A 13 15.19 13.16 12.69
C ALA A 13 16.27 12.15 13.10
N VAL A 14 15.84 11.07 13.77
CA VAL A 14 16.72 9.97 14.22
C VAL A 14 17.16 9.07 13.07
N PHE A 15 16.28 8.89 12.09
CA PHE A 15 16.50 8.06 10.91
C PHE A 15 16.10 8.83 9.63
N TYR A 16 16.73 8.48 8.52
CA TYR A 16 16.52 9.15 7.24
C TYR A 16 15.09 8.91 6.68
N ARG A 17 14.39 9.99 6.32
CA ARG A 17 13.00 9.99 5.78
C ARG A 17 11.92 9.41 6.70
N PHE A 18 12.09 9.49 8.03
CA PHE A 18 11.08 9.05 9.01
C PHE A 18 9.96 10.07 9.26
N ASP A 19 10.05 11.26 8.67
CA ASP A 19 8.96 12.22 8.49
C ASP A 19 7.88 11.68 7.52
N GLU A 20 8.28 10.89 6.53
CA GLU A 20 7.35 10.18 5.66
C GLU A 20 6.73 8.96 6.37
N LYS A 21 5.52 9.12 6.92
CA LYS A 21 4.79 8.04 7.63
C LYS A 21 4.89 6.67 6.94
N VAL A 22 4.66 6.61 5.62
CA VAL A 22 4.68 5.33 4.88
C VAL A 22 6.06 4.66 4.94
N LYS A 23 7.16 5.43 4.85
CA LYS A 23 8.52 4.88 4.92
C LYS A 23 8.89 4.42 6.32
N ARG A 24 8.50 5.19 7.35
CA ARG A 24 8.70 4.79 8.76
C ARG A 24 7.92 3.52 9.07
N ASP A 25 6.62 3.49 8.79
CA ASP A 25 5.75 2.36 9.13
C ASP A 25 6.22 1.08 8.38
N GLN A 26 6.68 1.19 7.13
CA GLN A 26 7.36 0.12 6.40
C GLN A 26 8.68 -0.31 7.06
N ALA A 27 9.53 0.64 7.49
CA ALA A 27 10.79 0.32 8.14
C ALA A 27 10.60 -0.44 9.46
N ILE A 28 9.54 -0.13 10.22
CA ILE A 28 9.19 -0.81 11.47
C ILE A 28 8.74 -2.26 11.22
N ASP A 29 7.84 -2.51 10.27
CA ASP A 29 7.44 -3.88 9.90
C ASP A 29 8.62 -4.67 9.31
N HIS A 30 9.43 -4.07 8.41
CA HIS A 30 10.61 -4.73 7.83
C HIS A 30 11.71 -5.02 8.86
N PHE A 31 11.89 -4.17 9.89
CA PHE A 31 12.88 -4.39 10.94
C PHE A 31 12.60 -5.70 11.70
N LYS A 32 11.33 -6.02 11.94
CA LYS A 32 10.90 -7.25 12.62
C LYS A 32 11.34 -8.50 11.81
N THR A 33 11.23 -8.46 10.47
CA THR A 33 11.79 -9.48 9.56
C THR A 33 13.32 -9.51 9.57
N LEU A 34 13.96 -8.36 9.42
CA LEU A 34 15.41 -8.24 9.28
C LEU A 34 16.17 -8.55 10.58
N MET A 35 15.52 -8.45 11.73
CA MET A 35 16.04 -8.95 13.02
C MET A 35 15.82 -10.45 13.25
N GLY A 36 15.08 -11.13 12.36
CA GLY A 36 14.72 -12.54 12.50
C GLY A 36 13.73 -12.82 13.64
N ILE A 37 12.85 -11.86 13.96
CA ILE A 37 11.78 -12.03 14.96
C ILE A 37 10.58 -12.79 14.36
N VAL A 38 10.36 -12.62 13.05
CA VAL A 38 9.32 -13.27 12.26
C VAL A 38 9.92 -13.92 11.02
N ASP A 39 9.37 -15.08 10.64
CA ASP A 39 9.80 -15.88 9.51
C ASP A 39 8.89 -15.69 8.27
N GLU A 40 9.18 -16.42 7.19
CA GLU A 40 8.38 -16.40 5.95
C GLU A 40 6.93 -16.89 6.20
N ALA A 41 6.75 -17.90 7.06
CA ALA A 41 5.45 -18.46 7.40
C ALA A 41 4.53 -17.44 8.11
N TYR A 42 5.07 -16.61 9.00
CA TYR A 42 4.34 -15.50 9.62
C TYR A 42 3.78 -14.53 8.56
N PHE A 43 4.54 -14.21 7.52
CA PHE A 43 4.09 -13.32 6.45
C PHE A 43 2.99 -13.94 5.57
N ASP A 44 3.12 -15.21 5.20
CA ASP A 44 2.06 -15.91 4.46
C ASP A 44 0.76 -15.98 5.27
N ILE A 45 0.82 -16.29 6.57
CA ILE A 45 -0.36 -16.36 7.44
C ILE A 45 -0.97 -14.97 7.67
N ARG A 46 -0.17 -13.92 7.89
CA ARG A 46 -0.65 -12.52 8.06
C ARG A 46 -1.23 -11.96 6.76
N LYS A 47 -0.71 -12.37 5.59
CA LYS A 47 -1.29 -12.06 4.28
C LYS A 47 -2.62 -12.79 4.07
N GLU A 48 -2.68 -14.10 4.30
CA GLU A 48 -3.93 -14.87 4.19
C GLU A 48 -5.02 -14.29 5.11
N LEU A 49 -4.66 -13.95 6.36
CA LEU A 49 -5.58 -13.29 7.29
C LEU A 49 -6.13 -11.98 6.73
N THR A 50 -5.28 -11.15 6.11
CA THR A 50 -5.69 -9.86 5.52
C THR A 50 -6.69 -10.06 4.36
N GLU A 51 -6.47 -11.07 3.51
CA GLU A 51 -7.37 -11.42 2.41
C GLU A 51 -8.70 -12.01 2.93
N VAL A 52 -8.64 -12.89 3.94
CA VAL A 52 -9.80 -13.52 4.61
C VAL A 52 -10.64 -12.49 5.37
N GLU A 53 -10.03 -11.54 6.08
CA GLU A 53 -10.74 -10.44 6.74
C GLU A 53 -11.46 -9.53 5.73
N TYR A 54 -10.85 -9.26 4.58
CA TYR A 54 -11.48 -8.50 3.51
C TYR A 54 -12.73 -9.24 2.98
N GLU A 55 -12.64 -10.55 2.78
CA GLU A 55 -13.77 -11.37 2.37
C GLU A 55 -14.87 -11.45 3.43
N LEU A 56 -14.53 -11.62 4.71
CA LEU A 56 -15.48 -11.57 5.82
C LEU A 56 -16.22 -10.22 5.84
N ARG A 57 -15.49 -9.10 5.79
CA ARG A 57 -16.06 -7.75 5.71
C ARG A 57 -16.98 -7.60 4.48
N ARG A 58 -16.58 -8.16 3.33
CA ARG A 58 -17.36 -8.14 2.06
C ARG A 58 -18.66 -8.94 2.15
N VAL A 59 -18.67 -10.07 2.85
CA VAL A 59 -19.88 -10.88 3.12
C VAL A 59 -20.79 -10.16 4.12
N GLN A 60 -20.24 -9.63 5.21
CA GLN A 60 -20.99 -8.86 6.22
C GLN A 60 -21.68 -7.61 5.63
N HIS A 61 -21.09 -6.94 4.64
CA HIS A 61 -21.71 -5.81 3.94
C HIS A 61 -22.85 -6.20 2.97
N LYS A 62 -23.04 -7.50 2.70
CA LYS A 62 -24.12 -8.04 1.86
C LYS A 62 -25.28 -8.60 2.68
N ILE A 63 -25.04 -9.25 3.82
CA ILE A 63 -26.08 -9.88 4.66
C ILE A 63 -27.26 -8.93 4.98
N PRO A 64 -27.07 -7.67 5.42
CA PRO A 64 -28.19 -6.76 5.70
C PRO A 64 -29.04 -6.42 4.48
N LYS A 65 -28.48 -6.51 3.27
CA LYS A 65 -29.20 -6.28 2.00
C LYS A 65 -30.05 -7.49 1.64
N GLU A 66 -29.55 -8.69 1.90
CA GLU A 66 -30.26 -9.95 1.68
C GLU A 66 -31.36 -10.20 2.73
N ASP A 67 -31.11 -9.90 4.01
CA ASP A 67 -32.16 -9.92 5.05
C ASP A 67 -33.24 -8.86 4.81
N LYS A 68 -32.91 -7.72 4.19
CA LYS A 68 -33.88 -6.72 3.73
C LYS A 68 -34.69 -7.25 2.54
N LEU A 69 -34.03 -7.81 1.53
CA LEU A 69 -34.68 -8.42 0.36
C LEU A 69 -35.61 -9.59 0.77
N ARG A 70 -35.18 -10.44 1.69
CA ARG A 70 -36.01 -11.51 2.28
C ARG A 70 -37.28 -10.95 2.91
N LYS A 71 -37.17 -9.90 3.72
CA LYS A 71 -38.35 -9.24 4.34
C LYS A 71 -39.26 -8.59 3.30
N GLU A 72 -38.70 -8.05 2.23
CA GLU A 72 -39.47 -7.48 1.11
C GLU A 72 -40.22 -8.55 0.31
N ILE A 73 -39.59 -9.72 0.04
CA ILE A 73 -40.23 -10.86 -0.62
C ILE A 73 -41.34 -11.48 0.26
N ILE A 74 -41.06 -11.75 1.54
CA ILE A 74 -42.06 -12.31 2.47
C ILE A 74 -43.25 -11.34 2.61
N LYS A 75 -42.98 -10.04 2.73
CA LYS A 75 -44.05 -9.03 2.73
C LYS A 75 -44.83 -9.03 1.42
N SER A 76 -44.17 -9.14 0.25
CA SER A 76 -44.86 -9.18 -1.05
C SER A 76 -45.80 -10.38 -1.16
N PHE A 77 -45.36 -11.57 -0.71
CA PHE A 77 -46.24 -12.75 -0.59
C PHE A 77 -47.43 -12.49 0.35
N ASP A 78 -47.20 -11.85 1.50
CA ASP A 78 -48.24 -11.53 2.49
C ASP A 78 -49.29 -10.53 1.95
N ASP A 79 -48.81 -9.47 1.30
CA ASP A 79 -49.58 -8.46 0.57
C ASP A 79 -50.45 -9.08 -0.53
N LEU A 80 -49.93 -10.09 -1.26
CA LEU A 80 -50.64 -10.82 -2.31
C LEU A 80 -51.65 -11.83 -1.75
N LEU A 81 -51.32 -12.58 -0.70
CA LEU A 81 -52.26 -13.47 0.00
C LEU A 81 -53.43 -12.68 0.61
N THR A 82 -53.13 -11.53 1.21
CA THR A 82 -54.13 -10.62 1.80
C THR A 82 -55.03 -10.03 0.72
N ARG A 83 -54.45 -9.57 -0.41
CA ARG A 83 -55.24 -9.11 -1.56
C ARG A 83 -56.11 -10.23 -2.14
N TYR A 84 -55.59 -11.44 -2.30
CA TYR A 84 -56.38 -12.56 -2.82
C TYR A 84 -57.56 -12.89 -1.89
N SER A 85 -57.31 -13.02 -0.59
CA SER A 85 -58.38 -13.37 0.36
C SER A 85 -59.46 -12.30 0.47
N ALA A 86 -59.10 -11.01 0.37
CA ALA A 86 -60.03 -9.90 0.27
C ALA A 86 -60.81 -9.88 -1.08
N GLN A 87 -60.17 -10.23 -2.20
CA GLN A 87 -60.79 -10.27 -3.53
C GLN A 87 -61.68 -11.51 -3.76
N ALA A 88 -61.37 -12.65 -3.14
CA ALA A 88 -62.05 -13.93 -3.34
C ALA A 88 -62.98 -14.35 -2.17
N GLY A 89 -62.95 -13.63 -1.05
CA GLY A 89 -63.74 -13.92 0.16
C GLY A 89 -63.35 -15.21 0.90
N LYS A 90 -62.27 -15.88 0.48
CA LYS A 90 -61.71 -17.12 1.07
C LYS A 90 -60.19 -17.14 0.92
N PRO A 91 -59.44 -17.77 1.85
CA PRO A 91 -58.01 -17.99 1.67
C PRO A 91 -57.72 -18.90 0.47
N LEU A 92 -56.55 -18.72 -0.14
CA LEU A 92 -56.10 -19.45 -1.33
C LEU A 92 -55.63 -20.87 -1.01
N PHE A 93 -55.00 -21.02 0.17
CA PHE A 93 -54.54 -22.24 0.84
C PHE A 93 -54.17 -21.87 2.29
N GLU A 94 -53.78 -22.84 3.13
CA GLU A 94 -53.51 -22.61 4.56
C GLU A 94 -52.06 -22.23 4.92
N MET A 95 -51.10 -22.36 3.98
CA MET A 95 -49.72 -21.92 4.20
C MET A 95 -49.60 -20.39 4.36
N ASN A 96 -48.78 -19.98 5.33
CA ASN A 96 -48.38 -18.58 5.54
C ASN A 96 -47.22 -18.15 4.60
N SER A 97 -46.93 -16.85 4.57
CA SER A 97 -45.91 -16.20 3.73
C SER A 97 -44.48 -16.70 3.99
N ASP A 98 -44.12 -17.04 5.23
CA ASP A 98 -42.85 -17.71 5.57
C ASP A 98 -42.79 -19.17 5.07
N GLU A 99 -43.89 -19.93 5.14
CA GLU A 99 -43.95 -21.29 4.61
C GLU A 99 -43.84 -21.34 3.08
N ILE A 100 -44.41 -20.35 2.37
CA ILE A 100 -44.17 -20.17 0.93
C ILE A 100 -42.67 -19.94 0.66
N TYR A 101 -42.02 -19.07 1.44
CA TYR A 101 -40.59 -18.75 1.31
C TYR A 101 -39.69 -19.98 1.56
N ILE A 102 -40.04 -20.83 2.52
CA ILE A 102 -39.29 -22.05 2.86
C ILE A 102 -39.62 -23.22 1.91
N LYS A 103 -40.85 -23.31 1.39
CA LYS A 103 -41.33 -24.45 0.57
C LYS A 103 -41.99 -24.00 -0.75
N PRO A 104 -41.33 -23.20 -1.61
CA PRO A 104 -41.95 -22.63 -2.82
C PRO A 104 -42.49 -23.69 -3.79
N LYS A 105 -41.81 -24.86 -3.90
CA LYS A 105 -42.24 -26.01 -4.72
C LYS A 105 -43.50 -26.71 -4.20
N ALA A 106 -43.89 -26.51 -2.94
CA ALA A 106 -45.12 -27.05 -2.37
C ALA A 106 -46.28 -26.06 -2.57
N ALA A 107 -46.05 -24.78 -2.27
CA ALA A 107 -47.01 -23.70 -2.53
C ALA A 107 -47.45 -23.67 -4.00
N LEU A 108 -46.49 -23.75 -4.95
CA LEU A 108 -46.80 -23.75 -6.39
C LEU A 108 -47.68 -24.94 -6.84
N ARG A 109 -47.60 -26.10 -6.17
CA ARG A 109 -48.49 -27.24 -6.45
C ARG A 109 -49.91 -27.04 -5.92
N GLN A 110 -50.06 -26.39 -4.76
CA GLN A 110 -51.38 -26.05 -4.21
C GLN A 110 -52.05 -24.95 -5.05
N LEU A 111 -51.28 -23.95 -5.49
CA LEU A 111 -51.71 -22.91 -6.43
C LEU A 111 -52.35 -23.48 -7.70
N LEU A 112 -51.66 -24.43 -8.37
CA LEU A 112 -52.13 -25.02 -9.62
C LEU A 112 -53.44 -25.84 -9.49
N GLY A 113 -53.93 -26.14 -8.28
CA GLY A 113 -55.13 -26.97 -8.06
C GLY A 113 -56.49 -26.24 -8.14
N THR A 114 -56.54 -24.91 -8.11
CA THR A 114 -57.78 -24.16 -7.82
C THR A 114 -58.29 -23.31 -9.01
N PRO A 115 -59.49 -23.57 -9.58
CA PRO A 115 -60.06 -22.88 -10.76
C PRO A 115 -61.09 -21.76 -10.47
N VAL A 116 -61.19 -20.75 -11.35
CA VAL A 116 -62.10 -19.55 -11.31
C VAL A 116 -62.38 -19.03 -12.76
N THR A 117 -63.50 -18.35 -13.06
CA THR A 117 -64.04 -18.15 -14.46
C THR A 117 -64.67 -16.76 -14.80
N VAL A 118 -64.75 -16.38 -16.10
CA VAL A 118 -65.58 -15.31 -16.79
C VAL A 118 -64.98 -13.86 -16.98
N ASP A 119 -65.76 -12.79 -17.34
CA ASP A 119 -65.52 -11.77 -18.43
C ASP A 119 -65.77 -10.26 -18.06
N GLY A 120 -65.54 -9.13 -18.80
CA GLY A 120 -65.07 -8.68 -20.15
C GLY A 120 -65.34 -7.15 -20.40
N LEU A 121 -64.76 -6.29 -21.28
CA LEU A 121 -63.59 -6.14 -22.22
C LEU A 121 -63.28 -4.59 -22.40
N SER A 122 -62.14 -4.14 -22.99
CA SER A 122 -61.91 -2.72 -23.45
C SER A 122 -60.69 -2.53 -24.40
N ASP A 123 -60.73 -1.54 -25.31
CA ASP A 123 -59.84 -1.42 -26.50
C ASP A 123 -58.52 -0.64 -26.36
N ASN A 124 -58.21 0.03 -25.25
CA ASN A 124 -57.02 0.91 -25.10
C ASN A 124 -55.63 0.20 -25.12
N TYR A 125 -55.60 -1.09 -25.44
CA TYR A 125 -54.44 -1.97 -25.24
C TYR A 125 -53.43 -1.93 -26.40
N GLU A 126 -53.89 -1.97 -27.66
CA GLU A 126 -53.01 -2.20 -28.82
C GLU A 126 -52.05 -1.04 -29.12
N ASP A 127 -52.51 0.21 -29.06
CA ASP A 127 -51.67 1.38 -29.34
C ASP A 127 -50.55 1.56 -28.29
N THR A 128 -50.86 1.27 -27.02
CA THR A 128 -49.86 1.28 -25.93
C THR A 128 -48.78 0.23 -26.17
N LEU A 129 -49.18 -1.00 -26.51
CA LEU A 129 -48.30 -2.11 -26.85
C LEU A 129 -47.40 -1.77 -28.05
N LYS A 130 -47.97 -1.17 -29.10
CA LYS A 130 -47.27 -0.74 -30.33
C LYS A 130 -46.22 0.34 -30.05
N MET A 131 -46.56 1.34 -29.24
CA MET A 131 -45.64 2.40 -28.79
C MET A 131 -44.46 1.83 -28.00
N LEU A 132 -44.73 0.96 -27.02
CA LEU A 132 -43.69 0.35 -26.18
C LEU A 132 -42.76 -0.55 -26.99
N ARG A 133 -43.28 -1.34 -27.95
CA ARG A 133 -42.47 -2.14 -28.88
C ARG A 133 -41.56 -1.27 -29.75
N GLY A 134 -42.07 -0.14 -30.24
CA GLY A 134 -41.26 0.86 -30.95
C GLY A 134 -40.10 1.40 -30.09
N ARG A 135 -40.37 1.74 -28.81
CA ARG A 135 -39.34 2.21 -27.88
C ARG A 135 -38.30 1.12 -27.56
N LYS A 136 -38.72 -0.13 -27.34
CA LYS A 136 -37.83 -1.30 -27.16
C LYS A 136 -36.90 -1.50 -28.37
N ALA A 137 -37.43 -1.41 -29.59
CA ALA A 137 -36.64 -1.53 -30.81
C ALA A 137 -35.59 -0.40 -30.95
N LYS A 138 -35.98 0.85 -30.68
CA LYS A 138 -35.08 2.02 -30.71
C LYS A 138 -33.94 1.90 -29.69
N LEU A 139 -34.26 1.60 -28.43
CA LEU A 139 -33.26 1.43 -27.36
C LEU A 139 -32.30 0.26 -27.65
N VAL A 140 -32.77 -0.83 -28.25
CA VAL A 140 -31.90 -1.96 -28.65
C VAL A 140 -30.99 -1.59 -29.84
N ALA A 141 -31.43 -0.75 -30.77
CA ALA A 141 -30.59 -0.24 -31.85
C ALA A 141 -29.49 0.70 -31.30
N GLU A 142 -29.85 1.65 -30.46
CA GLU A 142 -28.92 2.58 -29.80
C GLU A 142 -27.92 1.84 -28.91
N MET A 143 -28.37 0.83 -28.15
CA MET A 143 -27.50 -0.06 -27.38
C MET A 143 -26.46 -0.76 -28.26
N ARG A 144 -26.86 -1.31 -29.40
CA ARG A 144 -25.95 -1.99 -30.34
C ARG A 144 -24.95 -1.01 -30.95
N GLU A 145 -25.38 0.21 -31.27
CA GLU A 145 -24.51 1.27 -31.76
C GLU A 145 -23.46 1.66 -30.72
N LYS A 146 -23.85 1.90 -29.46
CA LYS A 146 -22.90 2.31 -28.41
C LYS A 146 -21.97 1.17 -28.00
N ILE A 147 -22.43 -0.08 -27.95
CA ILE A 147 -21.56 -1.26 -27.74
C ILE A 147 -20.60 -1.42 -28.93
N GLY A 148 -21.07 -1.25 -30.17
CA GLY A 148 -20.22 -1.29 -31.36
C GLY A 148 -19.11 -0.24 -31.32
N ARG A 149 -19.45 1.00 -30.95
CA ARG A 149 -18.48 2.09 -30.75
C ARG A 149 -17.51 1.79 -29.61
N ARG A 150 -18.00 1.32 -28.46
CA ARG A 150 -17.16 0.93 -27.31
C ARG A 150 -16.15 -0.15 -27.70
N ASN A 151 -16.59 -1.20 -28.40
CA ASN A 151 -15.73 -2.29 -28.89
C ASN A 151 -14.78 -1.86 -30.04
N LEU A 152 -14.88 -0.63 -30.55
CA LEU A 152 -13.89 -0.01 -31.44
C LEU A 152 -12.88 0.83 -30.65
N VAL A 153 -13.34 1.58 -29.63
CA VAL A 153 -12.46 2.30 -28.70
C VAL A 153 -11.58 1.32 -27.91
N GLU A 154 -12.15 0.25 -27.36
CA GLU A 154 -11.41 -0.81 -26.63
C GLU A 154 -10.29 -1.40 -27.49
N ARG A 155 -10.58 -1.84 -28.73
CA ARG A 155 -9.57 -2.35 -29.67
C ARG A 155 -8.58 -1.28 -30.17
N SER A 156 -8.94 0.00 -30.10
CA SER A 156 -8.00 1.10 -30.40
C SER A 156 -7.02 1.32 -29.23
N MET A 157 -7.50 1.20 -27.99
CA MET A 157 -6.66 1.26 -26.79
C MET A 157 -5.75 0.02 -26.67
N GLU A 158 -6.25 -1.18 -26.93
CA GLU A 158 -5.45 -2.41 -27.00
C GLU A 158 -4.33 -2.29 -28.03
N ARG A 159 -4.63 -1.75 -29.22
CA ARG A 159 -3.63 -1.53 -30.28
C ARG A 159 -2.66 -0.41 -29.92
N ALA A 160 -3.12 0.67 -29.29
CA ALA A 160 -2.27 1.76 -28.81
C ALA A 160 -1.27 1.27 -27.75
N GLN A 161 -1.74 0.48 -26.78
CA GLN A 161 -0.92 -0.10 -25.73
C GLN A 161 0.07 -1.13 -26.30
N GLY A 162 -0.38 -2.06 -27.15
CA GLY A 162 0.50 -3.04 -27.79
C GLY A 162 1.56 -2.42 -28.72
N ILE A 163 1.30 -1.24 -29.29
CA ILE A 163 2.33 -0.43 -29.96
C ILE A 163 3.34 0.06 -28.92
N GLY A 164 2.90 0.71 -27.84
CA GLY A 164 3.78 1.19 -26.75
C GLY A 164 4.69 0.08 -26.19
N ASP A 165 4.12 -1.06 -25.84
CA ASP A 165 4.86 -2.22 -25.31
C ASP A 165 5.89 -2.77 -26.33
N SER A 166 5.52 -2.82 -27.62
CA SER A 166 6.43 -3.24 -28.70
C SER A 166 7.59 -2.27 -28.93
N PHE A 167 7.38 -0.96 -28.74
CA PHE A 167 8.44 0.04 -28.87
C PHE A 167 9.32 0.15 -27.62
N VAL A 168 8.79 -0.11 -26.42
CA VAL A 168 9.62 -0.26 -25.19
C VAL A 168 10.54 -1.49 -25.29
N ALA A 169 10.13 -2.54 -26.01
CA ALA A 169 10.97 -3.71 -26.29
C ALA A 169 12.09 -3.46 -27.33
N LEU A 170 12.01 -2.39 -28.14
CA LEU A 170 13.07 -2.01 -29.07
C LEU A 170 14.23 -1.34 -28.32
N LYS A 171 15.25 -2.14 -28.00
CA LYS A 171 16.52 -1.64 -27.45
C LYS A 171 17.16 -0.64 -28.41
N THR A 172 17.18 0.64 -28.02
CA THR A 172 18.06 1.63 -28.67
C THR A 172 19.53 1.18 -28.55
N PRO A 173 20.34 1.25 -29.62
CA PRO A 173 21.75 0.89 -29.55
C PRO A 173 22.49 1.84 -28.60
N ARG A 174 22.95 1.35 -27.44
CA ARG A 174 23.65 2.16 -26.42
C ARG A 174 25.16 2.32 -26.67
N SER A 175 25.62 1.98 -27.86
CA SER A 175 27.04 1.94 -28.21
C SER A 175 27.30 2.54 -29.58
N ASN A 176 27.45 3.85 -29.63
CA ASN A 176 28.10 4.59 -30.72
C ASN A 176 29.64 4.37 -30.69
N ALA A 177 30.06 3.11 -30.60
CA ALA A 177 31.47 2.70 -30.67
C ALA A 177 31.94 2.76 -32.13
N LEU A 178 32.18 3.98 -32.60
CA LEU A 178 32.79 4.27 -33.89
C LEU A 178 34.31 4.12 -33.74
N ASP A 179 34.83 2.90 -33.95
CA ASP A 179 36.26 2.55 -33.75
C ASP A 179 37.24 3.51 -34.46
N HIS A 180 36.81 4.20 -35.52
CA HIS A 180 37.65 5.09 -36.32
C HIS A 180 36.95 6.44 -36.59
N THR A 181 37.28 7.45 -35.78
CA THR A 181 36.98 8.88 -36.00
C THR A 181 38.14 9.63 -36.69
N ILE A 182 39.12 8.88 -37.23
CA ILE A 182 40.31 9.38 -37.93
C ILE A 182 40.16 9.12 -39.43
N CYS A 183 40.43 10.12 -40.27
CA CYS A 183 40.34 9.99 -41.72
C CYS A 183 41.54 9.19 -42.29
N PRO A 184 41.35 7.99 -42.88
CA PRO A 184 42.44 7.10 -43.30
C PRO A 184 43.23 7.57 -44.55
N MET A 185 42.95 8.78 -45.05
CA MET A 185 43.67 9.42 -46.16
C MET A 185 44.55 10.60 -45.74
N CYS A 186 44.35 11.16 -44.55
CA CYS A 186 45.05 12.37 -44.08
C CYS A 186 45.23 12.47 -42.56
N ASP A 187 44.90 11.41 -41.80
CA ASP A 187 45.07 11.28 -40.34
C ASP A 187 44.36 12.36 -39.49
N SER A 188 43.48 13.15 -40.10
CA SER A 188 42.71 14.18 -39.40
C SER A 188 41.53 13.58 -38.63
N HIS A 189 41.46 13.89 -37.34
CA HIS A 189 40.27 13.65 -36.52
C HIS A 189 39.04 14.32 -37.16
N THR A 190 37.92 13.59 -37.23
CA THR A 190 36.73 13.99 -37.96
C THR A 190 35.50 13.65 -37.13
N GLU A 191 34.87 14.65 -36.51
CA GLU A 191 33.69 14.50 -35.62
C GLU A 191 32.38 14.22 -36.36
N ILE A 192 32.38 14.23 -37.70
CA ILE A 192 31.19 14.06 -38.54
C ILE A 192 30.42 12.75 -38.24
N PRO A 193 31.07 11.57 -38.07
CA PRO A 193 30.35 10.34 -37.72
C PRO A 193 29.63 10.44 -36.37
N ASP A 194 30.23 11.08 -35.37
CA ASP A 194 29.64 11.28 -34.04
C ASP A 194 28.48 12.29 -34.09
N ASP A 195 28.65 13.40 -34.80
CA ASP A 195 27.57 14.37 -35.07
C ASP A 195 26.35 13.70 -35.74
N GLN A 196 26.58 12.82 -36.73
CA GLN A 196 25.49 12.06 -37.37
C GLN A 196 24.91 10.98 -36.46
N ALA A 197 25.70 10.30 -35.63
CA ALA A 197 25.21 9.35 -34.63
C ALA A 197 24.36 10.04 -33.54
N ASN A 198 24.79 11.21 -33.08
CA ASN A 198 24.06 12.05 -32.13
C ASN A 198 22.77 12.58 -32.75
N LYS A 199 22.78 13.04 -34.01
CA LYS A 199 21.57 13.43 -34.75
C LYS A 199 20.61 12.28 -34.97
N LEU A 200 21.10 11.07 -35.28
CA LEU A 200 20.27 9.87 -35.38
C LEU A 200 19.66 9.50 -34.03
N THR A 201 20.43 9.59 -32.94
CA THR A 201 19.95 9.32 -31.57
C THR A 201 18.88 10.32 -31.17
N ALA A 202 19.13 11.62 -31.37
CA ALA A 202 18.14 12.68 -31.13
C ALA A 202 16.88 12.54 -31.99
N ALA A 203 17.00 12.08 -33.25
CA ALA A 203 15.85 11.80 -34.11
C ALA A 203 15.05 10.57 -33.66
N ILE A 204 15.73 9.53 -33.15
CA ILE A 204 15.09 8.35 -32.55
C ILE A 204 14.38 8.72 -31.24
N ASP A 205 15.02 9.49 -30.36
CA ASP A 205 14.43 9.92 -29.09
C ASP A 205 13.28 10.91 -29.31
N TRP A 206 13.39 11.84 -30.26
CA TRP A 206 12.28 12.69 -30.69
C TRP A 206 11.12 11.86 -31.26
N LEU A 207 11.39 10.91 -32.15
CA LEU A 207 10.36 10.04 -32.72
C LEU A 207 9.69 9.19 -31.63
N ASN A 208 10.46 8.63 -30.71
CA ASN A 208 9.97 7.91 -29.54
C ASN A 208 9.09 8.81 -28.67
N ASP A 209 9.45 10.07 -28.44
CA ASP A 209 8.67 11.00 -27.63
C ASP A 209 7.37 11.46 -28.33
N GLN A 210 7.39 11.65 -29.65
CA GLN A 210 6.18 11.89 -30.44
C GLN A 210 5.30 10.63 -30.59
N MET A 211 5.88 9.43 -30.55
CA MET A 211 5.16 8.14 -30.64
C MET A 211 4.75 7.55 -29.30
N LYS A 212 5.19 8.10 -28.16
CA LYS A 212 4.45 8.01 -26.90
C LYS A 212 3.10 8.65 -27.14
N LEU A 213 2.10 7.84 -27.47
CA LEU A 213 0.72 8.30 -27.69
C LEU A 213 0.32 9.14 -26.48
N SER A 214 0.18 10.44 -26.71
CA SER A 214 0.17 11.45 -25.65
C SER A 214 -0.78 11.05 -24.53
N PRO A 215 -0.42 11.22 -23.25
CA PRO A 215 -1.31 10.89 -22.13
C PRO A 215 -2.72 11.47 -22.32
N TYR A 216 -2.84 12.67 -22.88
CA TYR A 216 -4.10 13.32 -23.26
C TYR A 216 -4.94 12.54 -24.31
N ALA A 217 -4.30 11.86 -25.26
CA ALA A 217 -4.99 11.05 -26.26
C ALA A 217 -5.52 9.72 -25.66
N MET A 218 -4.73 9.08 -24.80
CA MET A 218 -5.17 7.89 -24.06
C MET A 218 -6.22 8.24 -22.99
N GLU A 219 -6.10 9.39 -22.34
CA GLU A 219 -7.08 9.94 -21.40
C GLU A 219 -8.41 10.28 -22.11
N GLY A 220 -8.34 10.91 -23.28
CA GLY A 220 -9.52 11.19 -24.11
C GLY A 220 -10.23 9.92 -24.60
N LEU A 221 -9.50 8.88 -25.01
CA LEU A 221 -10.09 7.57 -25.31
C LEU A 221 -10.69 6.92 -24.04
N GLY A 222 -10.04 7.07 -22.88
CA GLY A 222 -10.56 6.64 -21.58
C GLY A 222 -11.79 7.43 -21.10
N GLU A 223 -11.94 8.69 -21.51
CA GLU A 223 -13.14 9.51 -21.29
C GLU A 223 -14.26 9.12 -22.26
N GLU A 224 -13.97 8.89 -23.55
CA GLU A 224 -14.95 8.33 -24.49
C GLU A 224 -15.46 6.98 -23.98
N LEU A 225 -14.56 6.11 -23.50
CA LEU A 225 -14.90 4.81 -22.93
C LEU A 225 -15.77 4.93 -21.66
N ARG A 226 -15.45 5.86 -20.75
CA ARG A 226 -16.27 6.14 -19.55
C ARG A 226 -17.66 6.63 -19.94
N THR A 227 -17.75 7.68 -20.77
CA THR A 227 -19.06 8.23 -21.19
C THR A 227 -19.88 7.26 -22.04
N LEU A 228 -19.26 6.38 -22.83
CA LEU A 228 -19.94 5.28 -23.53
C LEU A 228 -20.49 4.24 -22.56
N ASN A 229 -19.73 3.84 -21.53
CA ASN A 229 -20.20 2.90 -20.51
C ASN A 229 -21.36 3.48 -19.68
N ASP A 230 -21.33 4.76 -19.32
CA ASP A 230 -22.46 5.41 -18.64
C ASP A 230 -23.69 5.57 -19.54
N LYS A 231 -23.51 5.87 -20.84
CA LYS A 231 -24.62 5.86 -21.81
C LYS A 231 -25.21 4.45 -21.97
N ILE A 232 -24.37 3.41 -22.06
CA ILE A 232 -24.79 2.00 -22.07
C ILE A 232 -25.55 1.64 -20.78
N LYS A 233 -25.10 2.11 -19.62
CA LYS A 233 -25.74 1.90 -18.32
C LYS A 233 -27.12 2.58 -18.26
N GLY A 234 -27.24 3.81 -18.78
CA GLY A 234 -28.51 4.53 -18.92
C GLY A 234 -29.49 3.80 -19.84
N ILE A 235 -29.06 3.41 -21.05
CA ILE A 235 -29.90 2.66 -22.01
C ILE A 235 -30.25 1.27 -21.46
N ARG A 236 -29.41 0.64 -20.60
CA ARG A 236 -29.80 -0.58 -19.86
C ARG A 236 -30.90 -0.32 -18.83
N GLY A 237 -30.88 0.85 -18.17
CA GLY A 237 -31.96 1.30 -17.29
C GLY A 237 -33.27 1.47 -18.05
N GLU A 238 -33.28 2.32 -19.08
CA GLU A 238 -34.47 2.53 -19.91
C GLU A 238 -34.96 1.25 -20.60
N LEU A 239 -34.05 0.39 -21.08
CA LEU A 239 -34.43 -0.89 -21.67
C LEU A 239 -35.02 -1.84 -20.63
N LYS A 240 -34.54 -1.82 -19.39
CA LYS A 240 -35.14 -2.57 -18.27
C LYS A 240 -36.53 -2.02 -17.96
N GLU A 241 -36.69 -0.70 -17.81
CA GLU A 241 -38.00 -0.07 -17.57
C GLU A 241 -39.00 -0.37 -18.69
N VAL A 242 -38.58 -0.29 -19.95
CA VAL A 242 -39.42 -0.61 -21.12
C VAL A 242 -39.69 -2.12 -21.24
N GLN A 243 -38.77 -2.99 -20.80
CA GLN A 243 -39.00 -4.43 -20.68
C GLN A 243 -39.96 -4.77 -19.53
N GLU A 244 -39.86 -4.10 -18.38
CA GLU A 244 -40.78 -4.27 -17.25
C GLU A 244 -42.17 -3.70 -17.56
N ALA A 245 -42.25 -2.60 -18.31
CA ALA A 245 -43.49 -2.08 -18.88
C ALA A 245 -44.08 -2.99 -19.96
N LEU A 246 -43.27 -3.64 -20.79
CA LEU A 246 -43.72 -4.62 -21.79
C LEU A 246 -44.04 -5.99 -21.22
N LYS A 247 -43.46 -6.38 -20.08
CA LYS A 247 -43.64 -7.72 -19.51
C LYS A 247 -45.13 -8.06 -19.27
N PRO A 248 -45.98 -7.14 -18.76
CA PRO A 248 -47.44 -7.28 -18.82
C PRO A 248 -47.95 -7.56 -20.23
N PHE A 249 -47.68 -6.70 -21.22
CA PHE A 249 -48.19 -6.85 -22.59
C PHE A 249 -47.68 -8.13 -23.28
N GLU A 250 -46.43 -8.54 -23.10
CA GLU A 250 -45.86 -9.76 -23.68
C GLU A 250 -46.33 -11.04 -22.96
N SER A 251 -46.83 -10.92 -21.71
CA SER A 251 -47.60 -11.99 -21.05
C SER A 251 -49.08 -11.98 -21.44
N GLU A 252 -49.69 -10.81 -21.61
CA GLU A 252 -51.12 -10.65 -21.89
C GLU A 252 -51.41 -10.94 -23.36
N GLU A 253 -50.53 -10.65 -24.32
CA GLU A 253 -50.67 -11.07 -25.74
C GLU A 253 -50.67 -12.61 -25.88
N LYS A 254 -49.90 -13.31 -25.03
CA LYS A 254 -49.96 -14.77 -24.94
C LYS A 254 -51.25 -15.27 -24.29
N ARG A 255 -51.82 -14.53 -23.33
CA ARG A 255 -53.10 -14.87 -22.69
C ARG A 255 -54.30 -14.56 -23.59
N VAL A 256 -54.30 -13.44 -24.31
CA VAL A 256 -55.34 -13.01 -25.26
C VAL A 256 -55.46 -13.95 -26.46
N ALA A 257 -54.38 -14.63 -26.84
CA ALA A 257 -54.41 -15.72 -27.81
C ALA A 257 -55.13 -17.00 -27.31
N GLU A 258 -55.37 -17.13 -26.00
CA GLU A 258 -55.99 -18.31 -25.36
C GLU A 258 -57.34 -18.00 -24.69
N ALA A 259 -57.53 -16.79 -24.16
CA ALA A 259 -58.79 -16.29 -23.63
C ALA A 259 -58.86 -14.75 -23.70
N ASN A 260 -60.01 -14.25 -24.17
CA ASN A 260 -60.36 -12.84 -24.02
C ASN A 260 -60.96 -12.59 -22.61
N THR A 261 -61.24 -11.32 -22.31
CA THR A 261 -62.20 -10.88 -21.27
C THR A 261 -61.84 -11.11 -19.77
N LEU A 262 -62.53 -10.41 -18.84
CA LEU A 262 -61.88 -9.64 -17.74
C LEU A 262 -62.10 -10.02 -16.24
N GLU A 263 -62.77 -11.10 -15.80
CA GLU A 263 -62.86 -11.39 -14.34
C GLU A 263 -61.54 -11.91 -13.76
N ASP A 264 -60.55 -11.02 -13.64
CA ASP A 264 -59.13 -11.40 -13.64
C ASP A 264 -58.33 -10.83 -12.45
N GLU A 265 -58.88 -10.05 -11.51
CA GLU A 265 -58.05 -9.56 -10.38
C GLU A 265 -57.65 -10.64 -9.36
N PRO A 266 -58.54 -11.53 -8.85
CA PRO A 266 -58.11 -12.67 -8.02
C PRO A 266 -57.11 -13.57 -8.78
N LYS A 267 -57.33 -13.75 -10.10
CA LYS A 267 -56.46 -14.52 -10.98
C LYS A 267 -55.09 -13.83 -11.18
N LYS A 268 -55.05 -12.52 -11.39
CA LYS A 268 -53.84 -11.69 -11.48
C LYS A 268 -53.08 -11.70 -10.15
N THR A 269 -53.74 -11.65 -9.00
CA THR A 269 -53.10 -11.76 -7.69
C THR A 269 -52.52 -13.16 -7.45
N LYS A 270 -53.25 -14.21 -7.82
CA LYS A 270 -52.75 -15.60 -7.82
C LYS A 270 -51.54 -15.79 -8.74
N LEU A 271 -51.65 -15.31 -9.99
CA LEU A 271 -50.60 -15.41 -11.00
C LEU A 271 -49.37 -14.54 -10.67
N ARG A 272 -49.54 -13.38 -10.02
CA ARG A 272 -48.45 -12.59 -9.44
C ARG A 272 -47.70 -13.41 -8.39
N LEU A 273 -48.42 -14.06 -7.47
CA LEU A 273 -47.83 -14.92 -6.45
C LEU A 273 -47.09 -16.12 -7.07
N GLU A 274 -47.65 -16.77 -8.09
CA GLU A 274 -46.98 -17.82 -8.89
C GLU A 274 -45.69 -17.31 -9.56
N ILE A 275 -45.74 -16.16 -10.25
CA ILE A 275 -44.60 -15.53 -10.92
C ILE A 275 -43.50 -15.10 -9.95
N GLU A 276 -43.86 -14.65 -8.74
CA GLU A 276 -42.91 -14.19 -7.73
C GLU A 276 -42.26 -15.36 -6.99
N ILE A 277 -43.02 -16.44 -6.72
CA ILE A 277 -42.51 -17.74 -6.28
C ILE A 277 -41.55 -18.34 -7.33
N GLU A 278 -41.89 -18.29 -8.62
CA GLU A 278 -40.98 -18.70 -9.69
C GLU A 278 -39.74 -17.82 -9.82
N GLY A 279 -39.89 -16.50 -9.65
CA GLY A 279 -38.79 -15.53 -9.70
C GLY A 279 -37.77 -15.79 -8.60
N TYR A 280 -38.25 -16.06 -7.39
CA TYR A 280 -37.45 -16.50 -6.25
C TYR A 280 -36.77 -17.86 -6.53
N MET A 281 -37.48 -18.86 -7.08
CA MET A 281 -36.86 -20.14 -7.43
C MET A 281 -35.80 -20.06 -8.55
N LYS A 282 -35.85 -19.04 -9.41
CA LYS A 282 -34.88 -18.80 -10.49
C LYS A 282 -33.62 -18.06 -10.00
N ASN A 283 -33.75 -17.25 -8.95
CA ASN A 283 -32.64 -16.55 -8.29
C ASN A 283 -32.73 -16.78 -6.76
N PRO A 284 -32.37 -17.96 -6.25
CA PRO A 284 -32.33 -18.18 -4.81
C PRO A 284 -31.31 -17.23 -4.15
N PRO A 285 -31.55 -16.79 -2.90
CA PRO A 285 -30.55 -16.05 -2.12
C PRO A 285 -29.29 -16.90 -1.96
N SER A 286 -28.14 -16.24 -1.85
CA SER A 286 -26.88 -16.90 -1.55
C SER A 286 -26.87 -17.24 -0.05
N ASP A 287 -26.30 -18.37 0.38
CA ASP A 287 -26.14 -18.57 1.83
C ASP A 287 -24.94 -17.78 2.37
N LEU A 288 -25.13 -16.46 2.44
CA LEU A 288 -24.14 -15.54 2.99
C LEU A 288 -23.92 -15.76 4.50
N LYS A 289 -24.79 -16.50 5.19
CA LYS A 289 -24.68 -16.77 6.62
C LYS A 289 -23.79 -17.98 6.88
N GLU A 290 -23.92 -19.05 6.08
CA GLU A 290 -22.92 -20.12 6.03
C GLU A 290 -21.54 -19.58 5.61
N MET A 291 -21.48 -18.67 4.60
CA MET A 291 -20.22 -18.02 4.22
C MET A 291 -19.63 -17.15 5.34
N GLU A 292 -20.44 -16.44 6.14
CA GLU A 292 -19.93 -15.64 7.26
C GLU A 292 -19.34 -16.54 8.36
N VAL A 293 -20.00 -17.66 8.68
CA VAL A 293 -19.51 -18.64 9.66
C VAL A 293 -18.20 -19.27 9.18
N PHE A 294 -18.11 -19.63 7.89
CA PHE A 294 -16.87 -20.14 7.29
C PHE A 294 -15.71 -19.13 7.40
N TRP A 295 -15.92 -17.88 6.99
CA TRP A 295 -14.86 -16.87 7.05
C TRP A 295 -14.49 -16.45 8.48
N LYS A 296 -15.45 -16.39 9.41
CA LYS A 296 -15.16 -16.18 10.85
C LYS A 296 -14.26 -17.28 11.40
N LYS A 297 -14.60 -18.54 11.17
CA LYS A 297 -13.77 -19.68 11.58
C LYS A 297 -12.38 -19.62 10.95
N ARG A 298 -12.26 -19.15 9.70
CA ARG A 298 -10.96 -18.97 9.05
C ARG A 298 -10.13 -17.83 9.65
N VAL A 299 -10.75 -16.71 10.03
CA VAL A 299 -10.10 -15.65 10.81
C VAL A 299 -9.59 -16.19 12.15
N GLU A 300 -10.41 -16.96 12.86
CA GLU A 300 -10.03 -17.58 14.15
C GLU A 300 -8.84 -18.55 13.98
N GLU A 301 -8.89 -19.47 13.02
CA GLU A 301 -7.79 -20.40 12.70
C GLU A 301 -6.46 -19.70 12.35
N LEU A 302 -6.51 -18.60 11.60
CA LEU A 302 -5.32 -17.85 11.20
C LEU A 302 -4.79 -16.97 12.35
N SER A 303 -5.68 -16.42 13.17
CA SER A 303 -5.32 -15.64 14.36
C SER A 303 -4.69 -16.51 15.44
N GLU A 304 -5.20 -17.73 15.66
CA GLU A 304 -4.61 -18.70 16.60
C GLU A 304 -3.19 -19.10 16.16
N LYS A 305 -2.99 -19.34 14.85
CA LYS A 305 -1.66 -19.60 14.28
C LYS A 305 -0.68 -18.43 14.46
N LEU A 306 -1.14 -17.19 14.26
CA LEU A 306 -0.32 -16.00 14.52
C LEU A 306 0.00 -15.86 16.02
N GLY A 307 -0.94 -16.25 16.90
CA GLY A 307 -0.75 -16.29 18.35
C GLY A 307 0.27 -17.32 18.85
N HIS A 308 0.74 -18.25 18.00
CA HIS A 308 1.88 -19.12 18.32
C HIS A 308 3.24 -18.41 18.17
N PHE A 309 3.31 -17.26 17.49
CA PHE A 309 4.52 -16.46 17.39
C PHE A 309 4.54 -15.40 18.50
N ASP A 310 5.46 -15.49 19.47
CA ASP A 310 5.65 -14.49 20.53
C ASP A 310 6.37 -13.22 20.02
N VAL A 311 5.84 -12.64 18.94
CA VAL A 311 6.40 -11.45 18.27
C VAL A 311 6.49 -10.29 19.25
N ASP A 312 5.41 -10.03 20.00
CA ASP A 312 5.35 -8.96 20.99
C ASP A 312 6.31 -9.20 22.16
N GLY A 313 6.51 -10.46 22.60
CA GLY A 313 7.47 -10.80 23.64
C GLY A 313 8.92 -10.64 23.18
N GLU A 314 9.25 -11.09 21.97
CA GLU A 314 10.58 -10.88 21.38
C GLU A 314 10.90 -9.41 21.09
N ILE A 315 9.91 -8.62 20.64
CA ILE A 315 10.06 -7.15 20.52
C ILE A 315 10.38 -6.55 21.90
N ARG A 316 9.60 -6.86 22.94
CA ARG A 316 9.85 -6.33 24.30
C ARG A 316 11.19 -6.77 24.88
N ARG A 317 11.67 -7.99 24.58
CA ARG A 317 13.01 -8.46 24.94
C ARG A 317 14.08 -7.65 24.21
N LEU A 318 14.01 -7.56 22.88
CA LEU A 318 14.96 -6.80 22.07
C LEU A 318 15.00 -5.32 22.44
N GLU A 319 13.85 -4.69 22.72
CA GLU A 319 13.77 -3.32 23.21
C GLU A 319 14.47 -3.17 24.57
N SER A 320 14.28 -4.12 25.49
CA SER A 320 14.99 -4.15 26.77
C SER A 320 16.50 -4.31 26.59
N ASP A 321 16.94 -5.18 25.68
CA ASP A 321 18.35 -5.43 25.37
C ASP A 321 19.01 -4.20 24.72
N ILE A 322 18.33 -3.53 23.79
CA ILE A 322 18.76 -2.26 23.19
C ILE A 322 18.88 -1.19 24.28
N ASN A 323 17.84 -1.00 25.09
CA ASN A 323 17.82 0.03 26.14
C ASN A 323 18.88 -0.22 27.23
N MET A 324 19.16 -1.49 27.57
CA MET A 324 20.26 -1.86 28.45
C MET A 324 21.62 -1.52 27.82
N LYS A 325 21.83 -1.84 26.53
CA LYS A 325 23.07 -1.53 25.81
C LYS A 325 23.28 -0.02 25.62
N MET A 326 22.23 0.74 25.34
CA MET A 326 22.25 2.20 25.30
C MET A 326 22.64 2.81 26.65
N LYS A 327 22.23 2.20 27.77
CA LYS A 327 22.65 2.63 29.11
C LYS A 327 24.14 2.31 29.38
N GLU A 328 24.65 1.17 28.93
CA GLU A 328 26.09 0.80 29.03
C GLU A 328 27.00 1.73 28.21
N LEU A 329 26.55 2.14 27.02
CA LEU A 329 27.32 3.01 26.11
C LEU A 329 27.17 4.49 26.47
N GLY A 330 25.95 4.94 26.81
CA GLY A 330 25.67 6.33 27.14
C GLY A 330 26.44 6.86 28.35
N SER A 331 26.79 6.00 29.32
CA SER A 331 27.65 6.37 30.45
C SER A 331 29.13 6.58 30.09
N ARG A 332 29.52 6.36 28.83
CA ARG A 332 30.90 6.52 28.31
C ARG A 332 31.07 7.75 27.42
N PHE A 333 30.00 8.52 27.18
CA PHE A 333 30.01 9.73 26.37
C PHE A 333 29.84 10.99 27.23
N HIS A 334 30.41 12.11 26.80
CA HIS A 334 30.44 13.38 27.54
C HIS A 334 29.14 14.17 27.37
N PHE A 335 28.00 13.57 27.74
CA PHE A 335 26.75 14.30 27.90
C PHE A 335 26.91 15.42 28.93
N GLU A 336 26.24 16.57 28.71
CA GLU A 336 26.19 17.67 29.69
C GLU A 336 25.69 17.15 31.05
N GLU A 337 26.09 17.79 32.16
CA GLU A 337 25.65 17.44 33.54
C GLU A 337 24.13 17.20 33.65
N THR A 338 23.34 18.03 32.98
CA THR A 338 21.88 17.93 32.95
C THR A 338 21.38 16.59 32.41
N TYR A 339 22.15 15.88 31.59
CA TYR A 339 21.82 14.59 30.96
C TYR A 339 22.66 13.41 31.50
N LYS A 340 23.75 13.63 32.25
CA LYS A 340 24.46 12.56 32.97
C LYS A 340 23.56 11.78 33.95
N THR A 341 22.46 12.40 34.41
CA THR A 341 21.45 11.78 35.28
C THR A 341 20.24 11.27 34.50
N GLY A 342 20.22 9.96 34.24
CA GLY A 342 19.09 9.25 33.59
C GLY A 342 19.56 8.13 32.66
N SER A 343 18.79 7.87 31.61
CA SER A 343 19.22 7.05 30.48
C SER A 343 18.47 7.43 29.20
N LEU A 344 19.10 7.28 28.05
CA LEU A 344 18.39 7.24 26.77
C LEU A 344 17.47 6.01 26.68
N LYS A 345 16.40 6.17 25.91
CA LYS A 345 15.32 5.20 25.73
C LYS A 345 14.85 5.20 24.28
N PHE A 346 14.66 4.01 23.74
CA PHE A 346 14.18 3.72 22.40
C PHE A 346 12.96 2.80 22.45
N ASP A 347 12.02 3.01 21.52
CA ASP A 347 10.74 2.29 21.37
C ASP A 347 10.71 1.59 20.01
N LEU A 348 10.46 0.27 20.00
CA LEU A 348 10.50 -0.52 18.76
C LEU A 348 9.20 -0.49 17.92
N ASP A 349 8.12 0.07 18.43
CA ASP A 349 6.85 0.21 17.71
C ASP A 349 6.63 1.63 17.15
N THR A 350 7.35 2.65 17.66
CA THR A 350 7.34 4.01 17.09
C THR A 350 8.68 4.47 16.49
N PHE A 351 9.80 3.85 16.89
CA PHE A 351 11.18 4.29 16.61
C PHE A 351 11.52 5.69 17.16
N ASP A 352 10.81 6.15 18.20
CA ASP A 352 11.15 7.37 18.93
C ASP A 352 12.36 7.19 19.87
N LEU A 353 13.21 8.23 19.96
CA LEU A 353 14.35 8.31 20.87
C LEU A 353 14.14 9.46 21.87
N TRP A 354 14.21 9.17 23.17
CA TRP A 354 14.14 10.17 24.24
C TRP A 354 15.12 9.88 25.38
N HIS A 355 15.39 10.88 26.20
CA HIS A 355 16.10 10.73 27.47
C HIS A 355 15.09 10.73 28.63
N GLU A 356 15.22 9.79 29.55
CA GLU A 356 14.38 9.69 30.75
C GLU A 356 15.23 9.95 32.01
N LYS A 357 14.96 11.08 32.67
CA LYS A 357 15.72 11.54 33.86
C LYS A 357 15.07 11.12 35.18
N GLN A 358 13.74 11.06 35.16
CA GLN A 358 12.85 10.65 36.24
C GLN A 358 11.69 9.91 35.59
N LEU A 359 11.06 8.98 36.32
CA LEU A 359 9.98 8.15 35.80
C LEU A 359 8.89 9.00 35.12
N HIS A 360 8.58 8.69 33.86
CA HIS A 360 7.64 9.40 32.98
C HIS A 360 8.09 10.79 32.46
N LYS A 361 9.22 11.36 32.91
CA LYS A 361 9.74 12.65 32.39
C LYS A 361 10.63 12.45 31.16
N ARG A 362 9.99 12.23 30.01
CA ARG A 362 10.63 12.06 28.70
C ARG A 362 11.11 13.40 28.10
N VAL A 363 12.34 13.45 27.61
CA VAL A 363 12.91 14.58 26.83
C VAL A 363 13.37 14.07 25.47
N TYR A 364 12.65 14.42 24.40
CA TYR A 364 12.99 14.04 23.02
C TYR A 364 14.16 14.88 22.48
N LEU A 365 14.91 14.38 21.47
CA LEU A 365 16.10 15.05 20.90
C LEU A 365 15.87 16.52 20.53
N ARG A 366 14.72 16.83 19.91
CA ARG A 366 14.31 18.20 19.53
C ARG A 366 14.23 19.21 20.69
N SER A 367 14.29 18.73 21.93
CA SER A 367 14.24 19.51 23.17
C SER A 367 15.52 19.41 23.99
N MET A 368 16.57 18.75 23.46
CA MET A 368 17.92 18.77 24.02
C MET A 368 18.68 19.98 23.48
N GLY A 369 19.42 20.66 24.36
CA GLY A 369 20.42 21.65 23.96
C GLY A 369 21.72 20.98 23.50
N SER A 370 22.60 21.75 22.86
CA SER A 370 23.89 21.34 22.28
C SER A 370 23.82 20.24 21.19
N GLY A 371 24.59 20.42 20.12
CA GLY A 371 24.77 19.39 19.10
C GLY A 371 25.47 18.14 19.63
N ALA A 372 26.33 18.27 20.66
CA ALA A 372 27.08 17.17 21.23
C ALA A 372 26.13 16.11 21.81
N ASN A 373 25.10 16.55 22.54
CA ASN A 373 24.04 15.67 23.05
C ASN A 373 23.27 14.97 21.91
N TRP A 374 23.06 15.62 20.76
CA TRP A 374 22.41 14.99 19.60
C TRP A 374 23.30 13.91 18.97
N VAL A 375 24.58 14.21 18.73
CA VAL A 375 25.57 13.26 18.20
C VAL A 375 25.72 12.04 19.13
N TYR A 376 25.96 12.25 20.42
CA TYR A 376 26.05 11.16 21.39
C TYR A 376 24.76 10.35 21.52
N SER A 377 23.58 10.96 21.33
CA SER A 377 22.31 10.22 21.32
C SER A 377 22.19 9.29 20.12
N HIS A 378 22.55 9.76 18.92
CA HIS A 378 22.57 8.93 17.71
C HIS A 378 23.62 7.82 17.79
N LEU A 379 24.86 8.13 18.19
CA LEU A 379 25.91 7.12 18.34
C LEU A 379 25.51 6.05 19.36
N THR A 380 24.99 6.44 20.53
CA THR A 380 24.52 5.51 21.56
C THR A 380 23.44 4.56 21.04
N LEU A 381 22.45 5.07 20.28
CA LEU A 381 21.41 4.25 19.67
C LEU A 381 21.97 3.34 18.55
N PHE A 382 22.72 3.90 17.60
CA PHE A 382 23.21 3.16 16.44
C PHE A 382 24.19 2.05 16.85
N MET A 383 25.10 2.33 17.79
CA MET A 383 26.00 1.31 18.37
C MET A 383 25.21 0.23 19.14
N ALA A 384 24.18 0.60 19.90
CA ALA A 384 23.33 -0.39 20.57
C ALA A 384 22.56 -1.28 19.58
N LEU A 385 22.05 -0.73 18.47
CA LEU A 385 21.44 -1.51 17.39
C LEU A 385 22.46 -2.43 16.71
N HIS A 386 23.66 -1.93 16.38
CA HIS A 386 24.73 -2.73 15.76
C HIS A 386 25.24 -3.86 16.66
N TYR A 387 25.22 -3.66 17.98
CA TYR A 387 25.46 -4.73 18.94
C TYR A 387 24.42 -5.84 18.83
N GLN A 388 23.13 -5.50 18.68
CA GLN A 388 22.07 -6.52 18.50
C GLN A 388 22.14 -7.21 17.14
N PHE A 389 22.54 -6.50 16.07
CA PHE A 389 22.79 -7.11 14.76
C PHE A 389 23.89 -8.16 14.85
N ALA A 390 24.99 -7.84 15.54
CA ALA A 390 26.08 -8.77 15.81
C ALA A 390 25.68 -9.92 16.76
N ALA A 391 24.94 -9.63 17.84
CA ALA A 391 24.54 -10.62 18.85
C ALA A 391 23.45 -11.60 18.35
N ARG A 392 22.65 -11.21 17.35
CA ARG A 392 21.61 -12.05 16.71
C ARG A 392 22.01 -12.52 15.31
N ALA A 393 23.29 -12.49 14.93
CA ALA A 393 23.77 -12.64 13.54
C ALA A 393 23.40 -13.95 12.81
N GLU A 394 23.02 -15.01 13.51
CA GLU A 394 22.48 -16.24 12.88
C GLU A 394 21.11 -15.97 12.20
N ASN A 395 20.24 -15.23 12.90
CA ASN A 395 18.87 -14.96 12.47
C ASN A 395 18.72 -13.57 11.84
N CYS A 396 19.43 -12.56 12.35
CA CYS A 396 19.45 -11.21 11.80
C CYS A 396 20.07 -11.20 10.39
N LYS A 397 19.48 -10.41 9.49
CA LYS A 397 19.92 -10.22 8.09
C LYS A 397 20.50 -8.82 7.85
N ILE A 398 20.62 -8.00 8.90
CA ILE A 398 21.29 -6.70 8.87
C ILE A 398 22.77 -6.93 9.21
N PRO A 399 23.72 -6.66 8.31
CA PRO A 399 25.14 -6.70 8.66
C PRO A 399 25.46 -5.51 9.58
N PRO A 400 26.30 -5.68 10.63
CA PRO A 400 26.67 -4.60 11.55
C PRO A 400 27.70 -3.66 10.91
N ILE A 401 27.28 -2.89 9.89
CA ILE A 401 28.10 -1.93 9.15
C ILE A 401 27.51 -0.52 9.30
N LEU A 402 28.17 0.32 10.11
CA LEU A 402 27.80 1.71 10.36
C LEU A 402 28.66 2.65 9.52
N PHE A 403 28.03 3.51 8.72
CA PHE A 403 28.69 4.67 8.11
C PHE A 403 28.33 5.93 8.90
N LEU A 404 29.32 6.79 9.14
CA LEU A 404 29.17 8.10 9.77
C LEU A 404 29.82 9.17 8.89
N ASP A 405 29.05 10.20 8.55
CA ASP A 405 29.47 11.32 7.71
C ASP A 405 29.60 12.60 8.56
N GLN A 406 30.83 13.11 8.65
CA GLN A 406 31.26 14.30 9.41
C GLN A 406 30.72 14.40 10.87
N PRO A 407 30.81 13.33 11.70
CA PRO A 407 30.32 13.37 13.07
C PRO A 407 30.99 14.43 13.97
N THR A 408 32.19 14.93 13.65
CA THR A 408 32.86 15.96 14.46
C THR A 408 32.40 17.40 14.18
N GLN A 409 31.63 17.66 13.11
CA GLN A 409 31.30 19.02 12.63
C GLN A 409 30.62 19.93 13.69
N VAL A 410 30.00 19.34 14.71
CA VAL A 410 29.44 20.06 15.86
C VAL A 410 30.51 20.75 16.73
N TYR A 411 31.66 20.09 16.88
CA TYR A 411 32.80 20.57 17.66
C TYR A 411 33.65 21.52 16.80
N PHE A 412 33.90 21.13 15.55
CA PHE A 412 34.69 21.88 14.55
C PHE A 412 33.78 22.35 13.39
N PRO A 413 33.11 23.52 13.52
CA PRO A 413 32.12 23.99 12.54
C PRO A 413 32.70 24.70 11.30
N SER A 414 33.96 25.16 11.34
CA SER A 414 34.63 25.82 10.21
C SER A 414 35.12 24.80 9.16
N THR A 415 35.43 25.26 7.94
CA THR A 415 36.03 24.38 6.91
C THR A 415 37.51 24.14 7.17
N ASP A 416 37.91 22.87 7.11
CA ASP A 416 39.30 22.46 7.23
C ASP A 416 39.97 22.43 5.85
N ASP A 417 40.36 23.62 5.41
CA ASP A 417 41.01 23.87 4.12
C ASP A 417 42.56 23.78 4.19
N GLY A 418 43.12 23.35 5.33
CA GLY A 418 44.57 23.22 5.58
C GLY A 418 45.19 21.92 5.07
N GLU A 419 46.53 21.84 5.03
CA GLU A 419 47.24 20.59 4.70
C GLU A 419 47.31 19.60 5.89
N GLU A 420 47.29 20.12 7.12
CA GLU A 420 47.20 19.37 8.38
C GLU A 420 45.98 19.84 9.19
N PHE A 421 45.42 18.97 10.03
CA PHE A 421 44.30 19.31 10.92
C PHE A 421 44.80 20.16 12.10
N LEU A 422 44.30 21.39 12.20
CA LEU A 422 44.64 22.34 13.28
C LEU A 422 43.36 22.73 14.02
N ALA A 423 43.09 22.10 15.16
CA ALA A 423 41.83 22.26 15.89
C ALA A 423 41.56 23.73 16.31
N GLU A 424 42.62 24.49 16.58
CA GLU A 424 42.62 25.92 16.89
C GLU A 424 41.98 26.76 15.78
N GLU A 425 42.22 26.42 14.51
CA GLU A 425 41.75 27.19 13.34
C GLU A 425 40.31 26.84 12.96
N LEU A 426 39.79 25.71 13.47
CA LEU A 426 38.48 25.15 13.08
C LEU A 426 37.33 25.53 14.03
N VAL A 427 37.65 26.31 15.06
CA VAL A 427 36.71 26.79 16.08
C VAL A 427 36.46 28.29 15.90
N SER A 428 35.24 28.73 16.24
CA SER A 428 34.84 30.14 16.18
C SER A 428 35.56 31.01 17.21
N ASP A 429 36.00 32.21 16.81
CA ASP A 429 36.72 33.23 17.60
C ASP A 429 36.17 33.49 19.04
N ASP A 430 34.89 33.23 19.29
CA ASP A 430 34.23 33.41 20.59
C ASP A 430 34.52 32.31 21.64
N ARG A 431 35.21 31.20 21.30
CA ARG A 431 35.53 30.12 22.28
C ARG A 431 36.84 30.37 23.03
N THR A 432 36.88 30.00 24.31
CA THR A 432 38.10 30.04 25.14
C THR A 432 38.97 28.80 24.95
N GLU A 433 40.28 28.90 25.22
CA GLU A 433 41.23 27.78 25.19
C GLU A 433 40.73 26.53 25.96
N SER A 434 40.04 26.74 27.09
CA SER A 434 39.43 25.66 27.87
C SER A 434 38.33 24.90 27.12
N GLY A 435 37.53 25.62 26.31
CA GLY A 435 36.47 25.01 25.52
C GLY A 435 37.04 24.19 24.37
N LEU A 436 38.08 24.69 23.69
CA LEU A 436 38.80 23.95 22.66
C LEU A 436 39.36 22.61 23.21
N HIS A 437 39.93 22.61 24.42
CA HIS A 437 40.38 21.37 25.06
C HIS A 437 39.22 20.41 25.36
N ASP A 438 38.10 20.91 25.91
CA ASP A 438 36.88 20.11 26.13
C ASP A 438 36.32 19.52 24.82
N ASP A 439 36.37 20.27 23.71
CA ASP A 439 35.96 19.83 22.36
C ASP A 439 36.88 18.73 21.80
N ILE A 440 38.20 18.88 21.93
CA ILE A 440 39.19 17.88 21.49
C ILE A 440 39.06 16.59 22.30
N ASP A 441 38.95 16.68 23.62
CA ASP A 441 38.76 15.53 24.52
C ASP A 441 37.44 14.78 24.20
N ALA A 442 36.36 15.53 23.93
CA ALA A 442 35.08 14.96 23.50
C ALA A 442 35.21 14.14 22.20
N VAL A 443 35.94 14.66 21.20
CA VAL A 443 36.16 13.96 19.93
C VAL A 443 37.14 12.79 20.07
N SER A 444 38.21 12.92 20.85
CA SER A 444 39.12 11.81 21.18
C SER A 444 38.37 10.66 21.86
N ASN A 445 37.56 10.96 22.89
CA ASN A 445 36.75 9.94 23.53
C ASN A 445 35.73 9.33 22.55
N MET A 446 35.12 10.13 21.66
CA MET A 446 34.21 9.60 20.63
C MET A 446 34.87 8.50 19.79
N PHE A 447 36.04 8.77 19.19
CA PHE A 447 36.77 7.76 18.41
C PHE A 447 37.24 6.59 19.27
N THR A 448 37.68 6.85 20.50
CA THR A 448 38.06 5.80 21.48
C THR A 448 36.89 4.83 21.75
N GLN A 449 35.67 5.35 21.99
CA GLN A 449 34.50 4.50 22.20
C GLN A 449 34.05 3.74 20.95
N LEU A 450 34.24 4.30 19.74
CA LEU A 450 33.95 3.60 18.48
C LEU A 450 34.90 2.41 18.24
N ALA A 451 36.20 2.59 18.49
CA ALA A 451 37.18 1.51 18.40
C ALA A 451 36.91 0.42 19.44
N LYS A 452 36.80 0.82 20.72
CA LYS A 452 36.50 -0.07 21.86
C LYS A 452 35.21 -0.87 21.69
N PHE A 453 34.18 -0.26 21.10
CA PHE A 453 32.92 -0.92 20.80
C PHE A 453 33.08 -2.09 19.80
N CYS A 454 33.92 -1.93 18.78
CA CYS A 454 34.15 -2.97 17.77
C CYS A 454 34.78 -4.22 18.42
N ASP A 455 35.83 -4.03 19.23
CA ASP A 455 36.53 -5.14 19.89
C ASP A 455 35.74 -5.75 21.05
N GLU A 456 35.05 -4.94 21.88
CA GLU A 456 34.13 -5.47 22.90
C GLU A 456 32.99 -6.29 22.28
N THR A 457 32.42 -5.84 21.16
CA THR A 457 31.33 -6.56 20.50
C THR A 457 31.84 -7.86 19.90
N LYS A 458 32.98 -7.84 19.22
CA LYS A 458 33.67 -9.05 18.72
C LYS A 458 33.94 -10.07 19.83
N LEU A 459 34.41 -9.61 21.00
CA LEU A 459 34.66 -10.47 22.16
C LEU A 459 33.37 -11.05 22.77
N LYS A 460 32.28 -10.26 22.79
CA LYS A 460 30.99 -10.64 23.38
C LYS A 460 30.09 -11.48 22.46
N THR A 461 30.23 -11.37 21.13
CA THR A 461 29.31 -11.99 20.13
C THR A 461 30.01 -12.87 19.09
N GLY A 462 31.34 -12.83 18.99
CA GLY A 462 32.12 -13.45 17.90
C GLY A 462 32.11 -12.66 16.59
N VAL A 463 31.20 -11.70 16.41
CA VAL A 463 31.06 -10.88 15.20
C VAL A 463 31.60 -9.48 15.46
N MET A 464 32.57 -9.04 14.65
CA MET A 464 33.12 -7.68 14.71
C MET A 464 32.25 -6.71 13.88
N PRO A 465 31.66 -5.66 14.49
CA PRO A 465 31.07 -4.57 13.74
C PRO A 465 32.11 -3.85 12.87
N GLN A 466 31.66 -3.28 11.76
CA GLN A 466 32.45 -2.37 10.95
C GLN A 466 31.89 -0.95 11.11
N ILE A 467 32.73 -0.02 11.56
CA ILE A 467 32.40 1.40 11.58
C ILE A 467 33.32 2.11 10.58
N ILE A 468 32.74 2.86 9.67
CA ILE A 468 33.44 3.66 8.66
C ILE A 468 33.05 5.12 8.90
N VAL A 469 34.05 5.96 9.13
CA VAL A 469 33.88 7.40 9.39
C VAL A 469 34.55 8.18 8.26
N CYS A 470 33.83 9.15 7.70
CA CYS A 470 34.39 10.18 6.83
C CYS A 470 34.36 11.50 7.60
N ASP A 471 35.52 12.09 7.88
CA ASP A 471 35.66 13.27 8.74
C ASP A 471 36.96 14.02 8.38
N HIS A 472 37.13 15.23 8.94
CA HIS A 472 38.35 16.04 8.77
C HIS A 472 39.33 15.87 9.93
N ALA A 473 38.84 15.49 11.11
CA ALA A 473 39.65 15.29 12.31
C ALA A 473 40.75 14.24 12.10
N ASP A 474 41.96 14.57 12.55
CA ASP A 474 43.19 13.81 12.32
C ASP A 474 44.17 14.02 13.48
N GLY A 475 45.22 13.19 13.57
CA GLY A 475 46.31 13.37 14.54
C GLY A 475 45.96 13.20 16.04
N LEU A 476 44.71 12.91 16.38
CA LEU A 476 44.20 12.86 17.76
C LEU A 476 44.91 11.81 18.64
N GLU A 477 45.29 12.19 19.86
CA GLU A 477 45.66 11.24 20.91
C GLU A 477 44.40 10.52 21.42
N LEU A 478 44.32 9.20 21.27
CA LEU A 478 43.18 8.39 21.71
C LEU A 478 43.44 7.72 23.08
N GLY A 479 42.35 7.47 23.80
CA GLY A 479 42.40 6.81 25.10
C GLY A 479 42.67 5.30 25.01
N GLU A 480 42.88 4.69 26.18
CA GLU A 480 42.90 3.22 26.39
C GLU A 480 43.92 2.42 25.55
N GLY A 481 44.90 3.08 24.92
CA GLY A 481 45.95 2.43 24.13
C GLY A 481 45.61 2.23 22.64
N TYR A 482 44.50 2.81 22.17
CA TYR A 482 44.23 2.94 20.74
C TYR A 482 45.10 4.07 20.14
N ASN A 483 45.39 4.01 18.84
CA ASN A 483 46.11 5.05 18.11
C ASN A 483 45.29 5.44 16.87
N PHE A 484 45.02 6.74 16.69
CA PHE A 484 44.19 7.23 15.59
C PHE A 484 44.74 6.82 14.21
N SER A 485 46.06 6.86 14.05
CA SER A 485 46.74 6.59 12.77
C SER A 485 46.58 5.15 12.26
N ASP A 486 46.33 4.16 13.13
CA ASP A 486 46.06 2.77 12.74
C ASP A 486 44.71 2.59 12.03
N PHE A 487 43.77 3.52 12.28
CA PHE A 487 42.42 3.54 11.70
C PHE A 487 42.32 4.39 10.43
N VAL A 488 43.22 5.35 10.21
CA VAL A 488 43.25 6.17 9.00
C VAL A 488 43.55 5.29 7.78
N ARG A 489 42.64 5.28 6.80
CA ARG A 489 42.79 4.50 5.55
C ARG A 489 43.19 5.33 4.33
N ALA A 490 42.84 6.62 4.34
CA ALA A 490 43.25 7.60 3.34
C ALA A 490 43.12 9.01 3.93
N LYS A 491 43.85 9.98 3.37
CA LYS A 491 43.65 11.42 3.60
C LYS A 491 43.34 12.07 2.24
N TRP A 492 42.23 12.79 2.13
CA TRP A 492 41.70 13.32 0.86
C TRP A 492 41.81 14.84 0.75
N ARG A 493 42.95 15.41 1.18
CA ARG A 493 43.22 16.85 1.22
C ARG A 493 43.34 17.53 -0.15
N HIS A 494 43.73 16.79 -1.20
CA HIS A 494 43.98 17.35 -2.55
C HIS A 494 43.18 16.70 -3.68
N ARG A 495 42.20 15.83 -3.36
CA ARG A 495 41.34 15.16 -4.36
C ARG A 495 40.02 14.74 -3.72
N GLY A 496 38.90 15.04 -4.37
CA GLY A 496 37.57 14.61 -3.94
C GLY A 496 37.43 13.08 -3.85
N PHE A 497 36.60 12.62 -2.91
CA PHE A 497 36.28 11.20 -2.71
C PHE A 497 35.62 10.56 -3.94
N ILE A 498 34.82 11.35 -4.66
CA ILE A 498 34.45 11.09 -6.05
C ILE A 498 35.35 11.98 -6.90
N GLY A 499 36.07 11.40 -7.86
CA GLY A 499 36.81 12.16 -8.86
C GLY A 499 35.94 12.48 -10.08
N ASP A 500 36.22 13.62 -10.71
CA ASP A 500 35.76 13.95 -12.06
C ASP A 500 36.31 12.97 -13.12
#